data_AF-A0A519N2K8-F1
#
_entry.id   AF-A0A519N2K8-F1
#
_cell.length_a   1.000
_cell.length_b   1.000
_cell.length_c   1.000
_cell.angle_alpha   90.00
_cell.angle_beta   90.00
_cell.angle_gamma   90.00
#
_symmetry.space_group_name_H-M   'P 1'
#
loop_
_entity.id
_entity.type
_entity.pdbx_description
1 polymer ?
#
loop_
_entity_poly.entity_id
_entity_poly.type
_entity_poly.pdbx_seq_one_letter_code
_entity_poly.pdbx_strand_id
1 'polypeptide(L)' 'MSPRWKYQIRNGMLFASVMTLSFALMNILTGDKSVAEELSSPQFYVRAGIMTILGIFFVGYFNWREKEKENKKTT' A
#
# COMPACT_ATOMS: atom_id res chain seq x y z
N MET A 1 -2.98 -9.80 -18.16
CA MET A 1 -3.58 -9.46 -16.85
C MET A 1 -4.82 -8.61 -17.09
N SER A 2 -5.94 -8.86 -16.39
CA SER A 2 -7.16 -8.07 -16.62
C SER A 2 -6.98 -6.59 -16.23
N PRO A 3 -7.74 -5.65 -16.84
CA PRO A 3 -7.66 -4.23 -16.49
C PRO A 3 -7.90 -3.96 -15.00
N ARG A 4 -8.79 -4.74 -14.39
CA ARG A 4 -9.06 -4.75 -12.95
C ARG A 4 -7.78 -5.04 -12.16
N TRP A 5 -7.15 -6.19 -12.40
CA TRP A 5 -5.94 -6.58 -11.67
C TRP A 5 -4.82 -5.56 -11.85
N LYS A 6 -4.65 -5.00 -13.06
CA LYS A 6 -3.67 -3.93 -13.32
C LYS A 6 -3.92 -2.69 -12.46
N TYR A 7 -5.18 -2.29 -12.32
CA TYR A 7 -5.57 -1.15 -11.48
C TYR A 7 -5.39 -1.45 -9.98
N GLN A 8 -5.82 -2.63 -9.51
CA GLN A 8 -5.71 -3.03 -8.11
C GLN A 8 -4.25 -3.08 -7.65
N ILE A 9 -3.38 -3.71 -8.44
CA ILE A 9 -1.94 -3.79 -8.11
C ILE A 9 -1.32 -2.40 -8.15
N ARG A 10 -1.58 -1.58 -9.18
CA ARG A 10 -0.99 -0.24 -9.28
C ARG A 10 -1.36 0.66 -8.08
N ASN A 11 -2.64 0.78 -7.77
CA ASN A 11 -3.09 1.66 -6.69
C ASN A 11 -2.80 1.07 -5.31
N GLY A 12 -2.93 -0.25 -5.17
CA GLY A 12 -2.61 -0.93 -3.93
C GLY A 12 -1.13 -0.87 -3.57
N MET A 13 -0.24 -1.08 -4.56
CA MET A 13 1.21 -0.91 -4.38
C MET A 13 1.57 0.53 -4.04
N LEU A 14 0.96 1.51 -4.71
CA LEU A 14 1.22 2.92 -4.41
C LEU A 14 0.84 3.26 -2.95
N PHE A 15 -0.35 2.83 -2.52
CA PHE A 15 -0.80 3.01 -1.14
C PHE A 15 0.12 2.27 -0.15
N ALA A 16 0.45 1.01 -0.41
CA ALA A 16 1.29 0.21 0.47
C ALA A 16 2.69 0.80 0.64
N SER A 17 3.30 1.29 -0.43
CA SER A 17 4.61 1.95 -0.41
C SER A 17 4.56 3.22 0.44
N VAL A 18 3.53 4.06 0.26
CA VAL A 18 3.36 5.28 1.05
C VAL A 18 3.20 4.94 2.53
N MET A 19 2.31 4.00 2.88
CA MET A 19 2.10 3.59 4.27
C MET A 19 3.36 3.03 4.91
N THR A 20 4.07 2.14 4.20
CA THR A 20 5.31 1.53 4.71
C THR A 20 6.39 2.59 4.94
N LEU A 21 6.55 3.51 3.98
CA LEU A 21 7.51 4.61 4.10
C LEU A 21 7.14 5.55 5.26
N SER A 22 5.87 5.94 5.40
CA SER A 22 5.41 6.79 6.49
C SER A 22 5.64 6.15 7.85
N PHE A 23 5.38 4.85 8.01
CA PHE A 23 5.68 4.13 9.25
C PHE A 23 7.17 4.12 9.58
N ALA A 24 8.02 3.83 8.59
CA ALA A 24 9.47 3.85 8.79
C ALA A 24 9.98 5.24 9.16
N LEU A 25 9.49 6.28 8.48
CA LEU A 25 9.82 7.67 8.78
C LEU A 25 9.40 8.05 10.19
N MET A 26 8.21 7.64 10.65
CA MET A 26 7.76 7.92 12.03
C MET A 26 8.69 7.28 13.07
N ASN A 27 9.09 6.02 12.87
CA ASN A 27 10.03 5.34 13.77
C ASN A 27 11.38 6.08 13.84
N ILE A 28 11.86 6.57 12.69
CA ILE A 28 13.11 7.32 12.60
C ILE A 28 12.99 8.70 13.26
N LEU A 29 11.91 9.42 12.97
CA LEU A 29 11.67 10.77 13.50
C LEU A 29 11.44 10.78 15.02
N THR A 30 10.84 9.73 15.56
CA THR A 30 10.59 9.58 17.01
C THR A 30 11.86 9.18 17.78
N GLY A 31 12.93 8.80 17.07
CA GLY A 31 14.19 8.36 17.67
C GLY A 31 14.20 6.90 18.13
N ASP A 32 13.16 6.12 17.80
CA ASP A 32 13.07 4.70 18.17
C ASP A 32 14.13 3.85 17.46
N LYS A 33 14.45 4.21 16.20
CA LYS A 33 15.41 3.48 15.36
C LYS A 33 16.13 4.39 14.39
N SER A 34 17.40 4.10 14.13
CA SER A 34 18.13 4.67 13.00
C SER A 34 17.69 4.07 11.66
N VAL A 35 18.03 4.74 10.54
CA VAL A 35 17.72 4.26 9.18
C VAL A 35 18.26 2.84 8.94
N ALA A 36 19.49 2.57 9.38
CA ALA A 36 20.14 1.27 9.19
C ALA A 36 19.44 0.16 9.99
N GLU A 37 18.99 0.47 11.22
CA GLU A 37 18.27 -0.49 12.08
C GLU A 37 16.88 -0.80 11.54
N GLU A 38 16.15 0.19 11.02
CA GLU A 38 14.82 -0.04 10.48
C GLU A 38 14.87 -0.88 9.20
N LEU A 39 15.85 -0.64 8.32
CA LEU A 39 16.04 -1.45 7.12
C LEU A 39 16.57 -2.86 7.41
N SER A 40 17.32 -3.04 8.51
CA SER A 40 17.81 -4.38 8.92
C SER A 40 16.77 -5.17 9.72
N SER A 41 15.67 -4.54 10.12
CA SER A 41 14.66 -5.11 11.01
C SER A 41 13.69 -6.04 10.26
N PRO A 42 13.61 -7.34 10.60
CA PRO A 42 12.66 -8.27 9.98
C PRO A 42 11.20 -7.80 10.05
N GLN A 43 10.85 -7.09 11.12
CA GLN A 43 9.52 -6.53 11.34
C GLN A 43 9.13 -5.51 10.24
N PHE A 44 10.11 -4.79 9.68
CA PHE A 44 9.87 -3.83 8.61
C PHE A 44 9.35 -4.56 7.36
N TYR A 45 10.02 -5.64 6.95
CA TYR A 45 9.64 -6.43 5.78
C TYR A 45 8.32 -7.18 5.97
N VAL A 46 8.06 -7.72 7.17
CA VAL A 46 6.77 -8.34 7.50
C VAL A 46 5.65 -7.31 7.39
N ARG A 47 5.83 -6.11 7.96
CA ARG A 47 4.87 -5.02 7.87
C ARG A 47 4.67 -4.57 6.42
N ALA A 48 5.73 -4.42 5.64
CA ALA A 48 5.66 -4.07 4.23
C ALA A 48 4.87 -5.11 3.43
N GLY A 49 5.08 -6.40 3.69
CA GLY A 49 4.30 -7.49 3.09
C GLY A 49 2.82 -7.41 3.44
N ILE A 50 2.49 -7.23 4.72
CA ILE A 50 1.10 -7.05 5.19
C ILE A 50 0.46 -5.82 4.52
N MET A 51 1.13 -4.68 4.53
CA MET A 51 0.64 -3.43 3.92
C MET A 51 0.45 -3.58 2.41
N THR A 52 1.29 -4.37 1.73
CA THR A 52 1.15 -4.68 0.31
C THR A 52 -0.11 -5.49 0.04
N ILE A 53 -0.35 -6.55 0.82
CA ILE A 53 -1.57 -7.36 0.70
C ILE A 53 -2.80 -6.49 0.99
N LEU A 54 -2.77 -5.71 2.08
CA LEU A 54 -3.88 -4.82 2.44
C LEU A 54 -4.12 -3.76 1.37
N GLY A 55 -3.07 -3.13 0.86
CA GLY A 55 -3.16 -2.13 -0.20
C GLY A 55 -3.79 -2.70 -1.47
N ILE A 56 -3.37 -3.88 -1.93
CA ILE A 56 -3.90 -4.47 -3.16
C ILE A 56 -5.35 -4.94 -2.99
N PHE A 57 -5.64 -5.68 -1.91
CA PHE A 57 -6.95 -6.34 -1.75
C PHE A 57 -8.02 -5.45 -1.14
N PHE A 58 -7.67 -4.48 -0.31
CA PHE A 58 -8.64 -3.55 0.25
C PHE A 58 -8.67 -2.28 -0.60
N VAL A 59 -7.61 -1.48 -0.58
CA VAL A 59 -7.60 -0.17 -1.26
C VAL A 59 -7.77 -0.33 -2.77
N GLY A 60 -6.99 -1.19 -3.40
CA GLY A 60 -7.07 -1.45 -4.83
C GLY A 60 -8.46 -1.96 -5.26
N TYR A 61 -9.07 -2.84 -4.47
CA TYR A 61 -10.40 -3.38 -4.75
C TYR A 61 -11.51 -2.34 -4.56
N PHE A 62 -11.50 -1.60 -3.45
CA PHE A 62 -12.51 -0.57 -3.18
C PHE A 62 -12.45 0.54 -4.24
N ASN A 63 -11.25 1.00 -4.59
CA ASN A 63 -11.08 2.01 -5.65
C ASN A 63 -11.55 1.48 -7.01
N TRP A 64 -11.30 0.20 -7.33
CA TRP A 64 -11.81 -0.40 -8.56
C TRP A 64 -13.34 -0.45 -8.60
N ARG A 65 -13.96 -0.85 -7.48
CA ARG A 65 -15.41 -0.90 -7.31
C ARG A 65 -16.05 0.48 -7.48
N GLU A 66 -15.41 1.52 -6.96
CA GLU A 66 -15.88 2.90 -7.10
C GLU A 66 -15.78 3.37 -8.56
N LYS A 67 -14.63 3.16 -9.21
CA LYS A 67 -14.43 3.44 -10.63
C LYS A 67 -15.45 2.72 -11.52
N GLU A 68 -15.79 1.47 -11.20
CA GLU A 68 -16.80 0.71 -11.94
C GLU A 68 -18.20 1.32 -11.78
N LYS A 69 -18.54 1.84 -10.59
CA LYS A 69 -19.80 2.55 -10.36
C LYS A 69 -19.86 3.87 -11.12
N GLU A 70 -18.77 4.63 -11.16
CA GLU A 70 -18.68 5.87 -11.92
C GLU A 70 -18.93 5.62 -13.41
N ASN A 71 -18.21 4.65 -14.01
CA ASN A 71 -18.39 4.32 -15.42
C ASN A 71 -19.83 3.90 -15.77
N LYS A 72 -20.53 3.21 -14.86
CA LYS A 72 -21.93 2.82 -15.04
C LYS A 72 -22.92 3.97 -14.94
N LYS A 73 -22.57 5.09 -14.29
CA LYS A 73 -23.44 6.27 -14.18
C LYS A 73 -23.34 7.20 -15.39
N THR A 74 -22.24 7.13 -16.13
CA THR A 74 -21.96 8.00 -17.29
C THR A 74 -22.37 7.38 -18.64
N THR A 75 -22.98 6.19 -18.63
CA THR A 75 -23.49 5.47 -19.81
C THR A 75 -24.99 5.35 -19.72
#